data_AF-A0A336LZR3-F1
#
_entry.id   AF-A0A336LZR3-F1
#
_cell.length_a   1.000
_cell.length_b   1.000
_cell.length_c   1.000
_cell.angle_alpha   90.00
_cell.angle_beta   90.00
_cell.angle_gamma   90.00
#
_symmetry.space_group_name_H-M   'P 1'
#
loop_
_entity.id
_entity.type
_entity.pdbx_description
1 polymer ?
#
loop_
_entity_poly.entity_id
_entity_poly.type
_entity_poly.pdbx_seq_one_letter_code
_entity_poly.pdbx_strand_id
1 'polypeptide(L)'
;MTQMGRREGAEILVNQIACIKYTLFCFNVVTWLFGFALFILSVWYRAEPGFEEWVRMLDIYIYYLGLYFLIAAGVLIMITSFLGCCASLVEHKFALLVYRTTCAP
;
A
#
# COMPACT_ATOMS: atom_id res chain seq x y z
N MET A 1 18.62 -5.06 39.72
CA MET A 1 17.64 -5.97 39.09
C MET A 1 16.57 -5.23 38.27
N THR A 2 16.10 -4.06 38.68
CA THR A 2 15.08 -3.24 37.96
C THR A 2 15.52 -2.68 36.59
N GLN A 3 16.81 -2.43 36.37
CA GLN A 3 17.33 -1.93 35.08
C GLN A 3 17.41 -3.00 33.98
N MET A 4 17.61 -4.27 34.37
CA MET A 4 17.64 -5.41 33.42
C MET A 4 16.24 -5.72 32.88
N GLY A 5 15.22 -5.81 33.75
CA GLY A 5 13.83 -6.06 33.31
C GLY A 5 13.25 -4.94 32.42
N ARG A 6 13.69 -3.69 32.60
CA ARG A 6 13.29 -2.58 31.72
C ARG A 6 13.94 -2.65 30.33
N ARG A 7 15.18 -3.14 30.24
CA ARG A 7 15.89 -3.32 28.96
C ARG A 7 15.30 -4.48 28.14
N GLU A 8 15.02 -5.61 28.80
CA GLU A 8 14.38 -6.76 28.15
C GLU A 8 13.00 -6.40 27.58
N GLY A 9 12.18 -5.66 28.36
CA GLY A 9 10.89 -5.16 27.88
C GLY A 9 11.00 -4.17 26.72
N ALA A 10 12.00 -3.28 26.73
CA ALA A 10 12.24 -2.35 25.64
C ALA A 10 12.70 -3.06 24.36
N GLU A 11 13.54 -4.09 24.48
CA GLU A 11 14.05 -4.89 23.36
C GLU A 11 12.93 -5.71 22.68
N ILE A 12 12.06 -6.31 23.48
CA ILE A 12 10.85 -7.00 22.97
C ILE A 12 9.98 -6.01 22.19
N LEU A 13 9.78 -4.79 22.71
CA LEU A 13 8.94 -3.78 22.06
C LEU A 13 9.51 -3.36 20.70
N VAL A 14 10.82 -3.12 20.59
CA VAL A 14 11.45 -2.73 19.31
C VAL A 14 11.40 -3.86 18.27
N ASN A 15 11.54 -5.12 18.69
CA ASN A 15 11.42 -6.26 17.77
C ASN A 15 10.00 -6.41 17.22
N GLN A 16 8.98 -6.24 18.09
CA GLN A 16 7.57 -6.24 17.66
C GLN A 16 7.29 -5.09 16.67
N ILE A 17 7.79 -3.89 16.96
CA ILE A 17 7.64 -2.72 16.08
C ILE A 17 8.31 -2.97 14.72
N ALA A 18 9.50 -3.60 14.69
CA ALA A 18 10.18 -3.94 13.45
C ALA A 18 9.35 -4.91 12.60
N CYS A 19 8.84 -6.00 13.20
CA CYS A 19 7.97 -6.96 12.50
C CYS A 19 6.72 -6.29 11.88
N ILE A 20 6.06 -5.41 12.64
CA ILE A 20 4.89 -4.68 12.16
C ILE A 20 5.27 -3.77 10.98
N LYS A 21 6.38 -3.03 11.07
CA LYS A 21 6.84 -2.13 9.99
C LYS A 21 7.13 -2.89 8.69
N TYR A 22 7.84 -4.01 8.76
CA TYR A 22 8.11 -4.84 7.58
C TYR A 22 6.82 -5.42 7.00
N THR A 23 5.90 -5.90 7.84
CA THR A 23 4.62 -6.43 7.39
C THR A 23 3.78 -5.37 6.70
N LEU A 24 3.72 -4.16 7.26
CA LEU A 24 3.02 -3.02 6.67
C LEU A 24 3.64 -2.58 5.34
N PHE A 25 4.97 -2.56 5.21
CA PHE A 25 5.63 -2.24 3.95
C PHE A 25 5.28 -3.27 2.86
N CYS A 26 5.42 -4.57 3.17
CA CYS A 26 5.06 -5.64 2.23
C CYS A 26 3.59 -5.59 1.84
N PHE A 27 2.69 -5.38 2.80
CA PHE A 27 1.26 -5.25 2.53
C PHE A 27 0.98 -4.06 1.61
N ASN A 28 1.51 -2.87 1.91
CA ASN A 28 1.32 -1.69 1.08
C ASN A 28 1.84 -1.90 -0.36
N VAL A 29 2.98 -2.57 -0.55
CA VAL A 29 3.49 -2.90 -1.90
C VAL A 29 2.52 -3.82 -2.65
N VAL A 30 2.01 -4.86 -1.98
CA VAL A 30 1.03 -5.78 -2.59
C VAL A 30 -0.27 -5.05 -2.93
N THR A 31 -0.78 -4.22 -2.02
CA THR A 31 -2.00 -3.44 -2.24
C THR A 31 -1.82 -2.43 -3.38
N TRP A 32 -0.63 -1.83 -3.49
CA TRP A 32 -0.27 -0.94 -4.59
C TRP A 32 -0.30 -1.67 -5.94
N LEU A 33 0.31 -2.85 -6.04
CA LEU A 33 0.27 -3.68 -7.26
C LEU A 33 -1.16 -4.10 -7.61
N PHE A 34 -1.97 -4.43 -6.61
CA PHE A 34 -3.38 -4.73 -6.80
C PHE A 34 -4.16 -3.53 -7.33
N GLY A 35 -3.91 -2.32 -6.81
CA GLY A 35 -4.48 -1.08 -7.34
C GLY A 35 -4.10 -0.83 -8.80
N PHE A 36 -2.85 -1.08 -9.17
CA PHE A 36 -2.40 -1.02 -10.57
C PHE A 36 -3.12 -2.02 -11.45
N ALA A 37 -3.24 -3.28 -11.02
CA ALA A 37 -3.96 -4.31 -11.76
C ALA A 37 -5.44 -3.94 -11.97
N LEU A 38 -6.13 -3.48 -10.92
CA LEU A 38 -7.50 -3.01 -11.02
C LEU A 38 -7.64 -1.83 -11.98
N PHE A 39 -6.74 -0.85 -11.89
CA PHE A 39 -6.78 0.32 -12.77
C PHE A 39 -6.57 -0.07 -14.24
N ILE A 40 -5.54 -0.86 -14.53
CA ILE A 40 -5.22 -1.32 -15.90
C ILE A 40 -6.36 -2.14 -16.46
N LEU A 41 -6.87 -3.14 -15.72
CA LEU A 41 -7.96 -4.00 -16.19
C LEU A 41 -9.25 -3.20 -16.42
N SER A 42 -9.57 -2.23 -15.56
CA SER A 42 -10.78 -1.42 -15.72
C SER A 42 -10.69 -0.48 -16.94
N VAL A 43 -9.52 0.10 -17.17
CA VAL A 43 -9.27 0.93 -18.37
C VAL A 43 -9.26 0.07 -19.63
N TRP A 44 -8.64 -1.11 -19.59
CA TRP A 44 -8.65 -2.07 -20.69
C TRP A 44 -10.09 -2.43 -21.06
N TYR A 45 -10.89 -2.80 -20.08
CA TYR A 45 -12.28 -3.16 -20.30
C TYR A 45 -13.08 -2.00 -20.90
N ARG A 46 -12.84 -0.76 -20.44
CA ARG A 46 -13.49 0.42 -21.01
C ARG A 46 -13.12 0.66 -22.47
N ALA A 47 -11.89 0.32 -22.85
CA ALA A 47 -11.36 0.52 -24.20
C ALA A 47 -11.76 -0.58 -25.20
N GLU A 48 -12.23 -1.73 -24.71
CA GLU A 48 -12.61 -2.88 -25.55
C GLU A 48 -13.92 -2.60 -26.31
N PRO A 49 -13.90 -2.42 -27.64
CA PRO A 49 -15.07 -2.02 -28.42
C PRO A 49 -16.17 -3.09 -28.44
N GLY A 50 -15.81 -4.37 -28.30
CA GLY A 50 -16.79 -5.46 -28.26
C GLY A 50 -17.74 -5.37 -27.07
N PHE A 51 -17.34 -4.72 -25.97
CA PHE A 51 -18.15 -4.67 -24.76
C PHE A 51 -19.37 -3.75 -24.86
N GLU A 52 -19.28 -2.69 -25.65
CA GLU A 52 -20.38 -1.75 -25.89
C GLU A 52 -21.60 -2.44 -26.51
N GLU A 53 -21.37 -3.38 -27.44
CA GLU A 53 -22.43 -4.10 -28.14
C GLU A 53 -23.21 -5.02 -27.18
N TRP A 54 -22.49 -5.76 -26.33
CA TRP A 54 -23.09 -6.61 -25.31
C TRP A 54 -23.88 -5.81 -24.27
N VAL A 55 -23.35 -4.67 -23.81
CA VAL A 55 -24.04 -3.83 -22.82
C VAL A 55 -25.32 -3.22 -23.40
N ARG A 56 -25.31 -2.79 -24.67
CA ARG A 56 -26.53 -2.33 -25.36
C ARG A 56 -27.55 -3.45 -25.57
N MET A 57 -27.09 -4.67 -25.86
CA MET A 57 -28.00 -5.81 -26.04
C MET A 57 -28.69 -6.21 -24.74
N LEU A 58 -27.99 -6.13 -23.60
CA LEU A 58 -28.53 -6.49 -22.28
C LEU A 58 -29.18 -5.30 -21.54
N ASP A 59 -29.05 -4.07 -22.04
CA ASP A 59 -29.56 -2.82 -21.44
C ASP A 59 -28.99 -2.53 -20.02
N ILE A 60 -27.76 -2.96 -19.75
CA ILE A 60 -27.14 -2.86 -18.40
C ILE A 60 -26.19 -1.65 -18.33
N TYR A 61 -26.73 -0.44 -18.26
CA TYR A 61 -25.91 0.78 -18.15
C TYR A 61 -25.18 0.92 -16.81
N ILE A 62 -25.67 0.26 -15.74
CA ILE A 62 -25.03 0.27 -14.41
C ILE A 62 -23.64 -0.37 -14.42
N TYR A 63 -23.35 -1.15 -15.45
CA TYR A 63 -22.04 -1.76 -15.66
C TYR A 63 -20.92 -0.70 -15.79
N TYR A 64 -21.15 0.36 -16.56
CA TYR A 64 -20.18 1.46 -16.70
C TYR A 64 -19.98 2.22 -15.41
N LEU A 65 -21.06 2.41 -14.64
CA LEU A 65 -20.97 3.05 -13.33
C LEU A 65 -20.03 2.25 -12.42
N GLY A 66 -20.18 0.92 -12.39
CA GLY A 66 -19.28 0.01 -11.69
C GLY A 66 -17.82 0.17 -12.13
N LEU A 67 -17.56 0.16 -13.44
CA LEU A 67 -16.20 0.38 -13.97
C LEU A 67 -15.58 1.70 -13.51
N TYR A 68 -16.34 2.81 -13.56
CA TYR A 68 -15.83 4.10 -13.09
C TYR A 68 -15.51 4.08 -11.58
N PHE A 69 -16.32 3.38 -10.78
CA PHE A 69 -16.00 3.14 -9.38
C PHE A 69 -14.71 2.31 -9.19
N LEU A 70 -14.50 1.26 -9.99
CA LEU A 70 -13.27 0.46 -9.94
C LEU A 70 -12.04 1.29 -10.32
N ILE A 71 -12.15 2.15 -11.34
CA ILE A 71 -11.07 3.07 -11.74
C ILE A 71 -10.75 4.02 -10.58
N ALA A 72 -11.76 4.68 -10.01
CA ALA A 72 -11.58 5.61 -8.89
C ALA A 72 -10.99 4.91 -7.66
N ALA A 73 -11.50 3.73 -7.29
CA ALA A 73 -11.00 2.93 -6.18
C ALA A 73 -9.55 2.49 -6.41
N GLY A 74 -9.21 2.04 -7.63
CA GLY A 74 -7.84 1.67 -7.99
C GLY A 74 -6.87 2.83 -7.83
N VAL A 75 -7.23 4.04 -8.30
CA VAL A 75 -6.41 5.25 -8.11
C VAL A 75 -6.23 5.61 -6.64
N LEU A 76 -7.31 5.59 -5.86
CA LEU A 76 -7.24 5.87 -4.41
C LEU A 76 -6.34 4.87 -3.69
N ILE A 77 -6.47 3.58 -3.99
CA ILE A 77 -5.63 2.52 -3.43
C ILE A 77 -4.15 2.74 -3.79
N MET A 78 -3.85 3.10 -5.03
CA MET A 78 -2.48 3.39 -5.45
C MET A 78 -1.88 4.57 -4.66
N ILE A 79 -2.64 5.66 -4.49
CA ILE A 79 -2.17 6.85 -3.74
C ILE A 79 -1.95 6.51 -2.27
N THR A 80 -2.93 5.92 -1.60
CA THR A 80 -2.83 5.61 -0.16
C THR A 80 -1.71 4.62 0.13
N SER A 81 -1.55 3.59 -0.71
CA SER A 81 -0.50 2.59 -0.56
C SER A 81 0.89 3.17 -0.83
N PHE A 82 1.02 4.06 -1.82
CA PHE A 82 2.28 4.75 -2.10
C PHE A 82 2.72 5.64 -0.93
N LEU A 83 1.78 6.42 -0.38
CA LEU A 83 2.04 7.24 0.81
C LEU A 83 2.43 6.37 2.02
N GLY A 84 1.78 5.22 2.20
CA GLY A 84 2.15 4.23 3.21
C GLY A 84 3.59 3.73 3.04
N CYS A 85 3.98 3.36 1.82
CA CYS A 85 5.35 2.97 1.51
C CYS A 85 6.36 4.11 1.77
N CYS A 86 6.05 5.34 1.36
CA CYS A 86 6.91 6.49 1.61
C CYS A 86 7.11 6.74 3.11
N ALA A 87 6.04 6.70 3.90
CA ALA A 87 6.11 6.86 5.34
C ALA A 87 7.02 5.80 5.99
N SER A 88 6.85 4.54 5.64
CA SER A 88 7.69 3.45 6.16
C SER A 88 9.17 3.58 5.74
N LEU A 89 9.45 3.99 4.50
CA LEU A 89 10.82 4.17 4.00
C LEU A 89 11.53 5.37 4.63
N VAL A 90 10.82 6.47 4.91
CA VAL A 90 11.37 7.65 5.57
C VAL A 90 11.84 7.31 6.98
N GLU A 91 11.08 6.49 7.72
CA GLU A 91 11.48 6.02 9.05
C GLU A 91 12.79 5.20 9.00
N HIS A 92 12.94 4.32 8.01
CA HIS A 92 14.19 3.55 7.85
C HIS A 92 15.40 4.43 7.56
N LYS A 93 15.25 5.46 6.70
CA LYS A 93 16.33 6.40 6.39
C LYS A 93 16.73 7.24 7.60
N PHE A 94 15.75 7.72 8.36
CA PHE A 94 15.99 8.51 9.57
C PHE A 94 16.71 7.68 10.65
N ALA A 95 16.30 6.43 10.86
CA ALA A 95 16.94 5.53 11.81
C ALA A 95 18.44 5.28 11.50
N LEU A 96 18.78 5.07 10.21
CA LEU A 96 20.16 4.91 9.78
C LEU A 96 21.01 6.18 9.94
N LEU A 97 20.44 7.36 9.67
CA LEU A 97 21.12 8.65 9.85
C LEU A 97 21.43 8.92 11.32
N VAL A 98 20.45 8.73 12.21
CA VAL A 98 20.65 8.89 13.65
C VAL A 98 21.70 7.93 14.18
N TYR A 99 21.69 6.66 13.74
CA TYR A 99 22.72 5.71 14.11
C TYR A 99 24.12 6.21 13.70
N ARG A 100 24.27 6.75 12.50
CA ARG A 100 25.54 7.29 12.02
C ARG A 100 26.00 8.53 12.80
N THR A 101 25.12 9.45 13.16
CA THR A 101 25.50 10.68 13.89
C THR A 101 25.75 10.45 15.38
N THR A 102 25.07 9.48 16.00
CA THR A 102 25.20 9.21 17.45
C THR A 102 26.35 8.24 17.74
N CYS A 103 26.77 7.45 16.74
CA CYS A 103 27.85 6.46 16.86
C CYS A 103 29.15 6.86 16.14
N ALA A 104 29.16 7.99 15.40
CA ALA A 104 30.40 8.62 14.96
C ALA A 104 30.96 9.47 16.12
N PRO A 105 32.22 9.25 16.54
CA PRO A 105 32.86 10.04 17.60
C PRO A 105 33.08 11.50 17.19
#